data_AF-A0A8X6VIG8-F1
#
_entry.id   AF-A0A8X6VIG8-F1
#
_cell.length_a   1.000
_cell.length_b   1.000
_cell.length_c   1.000
_cell.angle_alpha   90.00
_cell.angle_beta   90.00
_cell.angle_gamma   90.00
#
_symmetry.space_group_name_H-M   'P 1'
#
loop_
_entity.id
_entity.type
_entity.pdbx_description
1 polymer ?
#
loop_
_entity_poly.entity_id
_entity_poly.type
_entity_poly.pdbx_seq_one_letter_code
_entity_poly.pdbx_strand_id
1 'polypeptide(L)'
;MTPELATRILTSTHTPTGGQLSLVRFNAQQPPLHSGTRLEVMTRASSEFVTLTKDYSGHHNLHRTARLQWCREHHNWTKQDWACVLFSDERRFSLSSDCRRQLNWRESGTAYRPENIQEKDRYPTCSIMVWAGIMINSHTRLHVVANGTMTGQRYINEVLLLHVRLFRGAVGDKFVFMDDNETCHRTLAVQDCLDSEGIQRLVWQARSPDLNPIENVWEALERQVAGQNYPPTNKNTLIRALTEEWDKLPQQLLDNVVQSMVRRVECCITLHGGHIPY
;
A
#
# COMPACT_ATOMS: atom_id res chain seq x y z
N MET A 1 12.57 -49.69 -6.02
CA MET A 1 11.40 -49.00 -6.62
C MET A 1 11.58 -47.51 -6.42
N THR A 2 12.00 -46.83 -7.47
CA THR A 2 12.13 -45.38 -7.59
C THR A 2 10.78 -44.78 -8.00
N PRO A 3 10.29 -43.71 -7.36
CA PRO A 3 9.31 -42.83 -7.96
C PRO A 3 10.02 -41.79 -8.82
N GLU A 4 9.60 -41.70 -10.08
CA GLU A 4 10.07 -40.76 -11.10
C GLU A 4 9.87 -39.30 -10.65
N LEU A 5 10.95 -38.50 -10.71
CA LEU A 5 10.89 -37.05 -10.64
C LEU A 5 10.40 -36.51 -11.99
N ALA A 6 9.11 -36.21 -12.07
CA ALA A 6 8.53 -35.46 -13.18
C ALA A 6 9.22 -34.08 -13.27
N THR A 7 10.14 -33.97 -14.22
CA THR A 7 10.77 -32.72 -14.64
C THR A 7 9.71 -31.88 -15.33
N ARG A 8 9.17 -30.85 -14.66
CA ARG A 8 8.31 -29.86 -15.32
C ARG A 8 9.14 -28.68 -15.83
N ILE A 9 9.16 -28.58 -17.15
CA ILE A 9 9.72 -27.52 -17.97
C ILE A 9 8.96 -26.22 -17.67
N LEU A 10 9.66 -25.15 -17.29
CA LEU A 10 9.11 -23.80 -17.32
C LEU A 10 9.35 -23.24 -18.72
N THR A 11 8.25 -22.95 -19.43
CA THR A 11 8.27 -22.35 -20.76
C THR A 11 8.64 -20.88 -20.69
N SER A 12 9.64 -20.50 -21.49
CA SER A 12 10.11 -19.13 -21.69
C SER A 12 9.18 -18.38 -22.66
N THR A 13 8.71 -17.18 -22.29
CA THR A 13 8.18 -16.21 -23.27
C THR A 13 9.30 -15.28 -23.71
N HIS A 14 9.60 -15.31 -25.01
CA HIS A 14 10.67 -14.60 -25.70
C HIS A 14 10.59 -13.06 -25.59
N THR A 15 11.76 -12.41 -25.48
CA THR A 15 12.03 -11.08 -26.03
C THR A 15 13.31 -11.10 -26.87
N PRO A 16 13.46 -10.16 -27.84
CA PRO A 16 14.15 -10.41 -29.10
C PRO A 16 15.58 -9.86 -29.12
N THR A 17 16.50 -10.53 -28.42
CA THR A 17 17.94 -10.38 -28.70
C THR A 17 18.60 -11.71 -28.43
N GLY A 18 19.17 -12.31 -29.48
CA GLY A 18 19.63 -13.70 -29.53
C GLY A 18 20.79 -14.05 -28.59
N GLY A 19 20.52 -14.13 -27.29
CA GLY A 19 21.40 -14.71 -26.28
C GLY A 19 21.05 -16.17 -26.02
N GLN A 20 22.00 -17.08 -26.26
CA GLN A 20 21.87 -18.50 -25.97
C GLN A 20 21.83 -18.69 -24.43
N LEU A 21 20.69 -19.11 -23.87
CA LEU A 21 20.55 -19.38 -22.44
C LEU A 21 21.11 -20.77 -22.10
N SER A 22 22.13 -20.83 -21.25
CA SER A 22 22.61 -22.08 -20.65
C SER A 22 21.74 -22.47 -19.46
N LEU A 23 21.17 -23.69 -19.50
CA LEU A 23 20.39 -24.30 -18.43
C LEU A 23 21.27 -24.54 -17.19
N VAL A 24 21.08 -23.76 -16.13
CA VAL A 24 21.77 -23.99 -14.85
C VAL A 24 21.02 -25.08 -14.08
N ARG A 25 21.56 -26.30 -14.05
CA ARG A 25 21.09 -27.37 -13.15
C ARG A 25 21.60 -27.10 -11.74
N PHE A 26 20.70 -26.92 -10.78
CA PHE A 26 21.07 -26.92 -9.36
C PHE A 26 21.27 -28.37 -8.88
N ASN A 27 22.43 -28.63 -8.29
CA ASN A 27 22.79 -29.93 -7.73
C ASN A 27 22.10 -30.12 -6.36
N ALA A 28 21.51 -31.29 -6.13
CA ALA A 28 20.54 -31.57 -5.05
C ALA A 28 21.14 -31.70 -3.62
N GLN A 29 22.24 -31.01 -3.31
CA GLN A 29 22.94 -31.15 -2.02
C GLN A 29 23.01 -29.86 -1.18
N GLN A 30 22.19 -28.83 -1.48
CA GLN A 30 22.04 -27.69 -0.57
C GLN A 30 20.87 -27.90 0.42
N PRO A 31 21.01 -27.46 1.68
CA PRO A 31 19.91 -27.52 2.65
C PRO A 31 18.70 -26.71 2.16
N PRO A 32 17.47 -27.09 2.53
CA PRO A 32 16.26 -26.44 2.06
C PRO A 32 16.28 -24.95 2.41
N LEU A 33 16.20 -24.09 1.39
CA LEU A 33 16.11 -22.64 1.56
C LEU A 33 14.87 -22.28 2.39
N HIS A 34 15.04 -21.49 3.44
CA HIS A 34 13.96 -21.01 4.29
C HIS A 34 13.09 -19.96 3.56
N SER A 35 11.84 -19.80 4.02
CA SER A 35 10.83 -18.88 3.47
C SER A 35 11.38 -17.47 3.23
N GLY A 36 11.12 -16.90 2.06
CA GLY A 36 11.52 -15.53 1.73
C GLY A 36 12.96 -15.37 1.19
N THR A 37 13.65 -16.47 0.88
CA THR A 37 14.98 -16.37 0.27
C THR A 37 14.89 -15.84 -1.17
N ARG A 38 15.30 -14.58 -1.36
CA ARG A 38 15.50 -13.95 -2.67
C ARG A 38 16.84 -14.41 -3.23
N LEU A 39 16.82 -15.12 -4.36
CA LEU A 39 18.02 -15.49 -5.09
C LEU A 39 18.18 -14.57 -6.29
N GLU A 40 19.18 -13.69 -6.24
CA GLU A 40 19.64 -12.93 -7.39
C GLU A 40 20.64 -13.80 -8.14
N VAL A 41 20.29 -14.25 -9.35
CA VAL A 41 21.20 -15.03 -10.20
C VAL A 41 21.74 -14.10 -11.28
N MET A 42 23.04 -13.82 -11.22
CA MET A 42 23.75 -13.02 -12.21
C MET A 42 24.08 -13.89 -13.43
N THR A 43 23.48 -13.63 -14.59
CA THR A 43 23.93 -14.23 -15.84
C THR A 43 25.04 -13.37 -16.42
N ARG A 44 26.14 -14.00 -16.84
CA ARG A 44 27.41 -13.34 -17.21
C ARG A 44 27.34 -12.49 -18.51
N ALA A 45 26.16 -12.30 -19.08
CA ALA A 45 25.98 -11.73 -20.42
C ALA A 45 25.11 -10.46 -20.48
N SER A 46 24.43 -10.07 -19.40
CA SER A 46 23.76 -8.77 -19.33
C SER A 46 23.85 -8.25 -17.90
N SER A 47 24.25 -6.99 -17.74
CA SER A 47 24.24 -6.25 -16.48
C SER A 47 22.79 -5.89 -16.07
N GLU A 48 21.90 -6.88 -16.11
CA GLU A 48 20.49 -6.78 -15.69
C GLU A 48 20.18 -7.84 -14.65
N PHE A 49 19.53 -7.41 -13.56
CA PHE A 49 19.08 -8.30 -12.50
C PHE A 49 17.72 -8.91 -12.88
N VAL A 50 17.68 -10.23 -13.11
CA VAL A 50 16.42 -10.95 -13.27
C VAL A 50 15.99 -11.51 -11.91
N THR A 51 14.85 -11.04 -11.40
CA THR A 51 14.27 -11.55 -10.16
C THR A 51 13.43 -12.78 -10.46
N LEU A 52 13.87 -13.96 -10.03
CA LEU A 52 13.09 -15.19 -10.12
C LEU A 52 12.40 -15.44 -8.77
N THR A 53 11.09 -15.21 -8.72
CA THR A 53 10.26 -15.62 -7.58
C THR A 53 9.75 -17.03 -7.79
N LYS A 54 9.99 -17.91 -6.81
CA LYS A 54 9.46 -19.27 -6.79
C LYS A 54 7.96 -19.21 -6.49
N ASP A 55 7.13 -19.50 -7.49
CA ASP A 55 5.67 -19.40 -7.37
C ASP A 55 5.11 -20.68 -6.71
N TYR A 56 4.70 -20.56 -5.45
CA TYR A 56 3.94 -21.59 -4.74
C TYR A 56 2.74 -20.96 -4.04
N SER A 57 1.55 -21.53 -4.30
CA SER A 57 0.29 -21.51 -3.51
C SER A 57 -0.89 -20.65 -4.00
N GLY A 58 -2.06 -21.29 -4.12
CA GLY A 58 -3.31 -20.76 -4.70
C GLY A 58 -3.99 -19.59 -3.98
N HIS A 59 -3.43 -19.05 -2.89
CA HIS A 59 -3.96 -17.83 -2.24
C HIS A 59 -3.61 -16.54 -3.01
N HIS A 60 -2.48 -16.51 -3.73
CA HIS A 60 -2.13 -15.38 -4.60
C HIS A 60 -3.14 -15.23 -5.75
N ASN A 61 -3.70 -16.34 -6.24
CA ASN A 61 -4.68 -16.33 -7.33
C ASN A 61 -6.06 -15.79 -6.92
N LEU A 62 -6.50 -15.99 -5.67
CA LEU A 62 -7.80 -15.48 -5.22
C LEU A 62 -7.81 -13.95 -5.11
N HIS A 63 -6.80 -13.36 -4.46
CA HIS A 63 -6.67 -11.90 -4.38
C HIS A 63 -6.49 -11.28 -5.76
N ARG A 64 -5.67 -11.89 -6.62
CA ARG A 64 -5.46 -11.44 -8.00
C ARG A 64 -6.75 -11.48 -8.81
N THR A 65 -7.54 -12.55 -8.70
CA THR A 65 -8.83 -12.67 -9.40
C THR A 65 -9.84 -11.64 -8.90
N ALA A 66 -9.94 -11.45 -7.58
CA ALA A 66 -10.85 -10.47 -6.99
C ALA A 66 -10.49 -9.04 -7.40
N ARG A 67 -9.20 -8.70 -7.42
CA ARG A 67 -8.70 -7.41 -7.93
C ARG A 67 -9.04 -7.20 -9.40
N LEU A 68 -8.79 -8.20 -10.24
CA LEU A 68 -9.11 -8.15 -11.67
C LEU A 68 -10.62 -7.95 -11.88
N GLN A 69 -11.44 -8.67 -11.13
CA GLN A 69 -12.90 -8.56 -11.21
C GLN A 69 -13.38 -7.17 -10.79
N TRP A 70 -12.88 -6.66 -9.67
CA TRP A 70 -13.19 -5.32 -9.20
C TRP A 70 -12.80 -4.25 -10.23
N CYS A 71 -11.60 -4.35 -10.80
CA CYS A 71 -11.17 -3.41 -11.84
C CYS A 71 -12.03 -3.50 -13.11
N ARG A 72 -12.50 -4.69 -13.49
CA ARG A 72 -13.43 -4.84 -14.63
C ARG A 72 -14.78 -4.19 -14.38
N GLU A 73 -15.32 -4.31 -13.16
CA GLU A 73 -16.57 -3.66 -12.76
C GLU A 73 -16.47 -2.13 -12.79
N HIS A 74 -15.28 -1.60 -12.52
CA HIS A 74 -15.02 -0.15 -12.46
C HIS A 74 -14.25 0.37 -13.69
N HIS A 75 -14.07 -0.44 -14.74
CA HIS A 75 -13.31 -0.06 -15.95
C HIS A 75 -13.94 1.14 -16.68
N ASN A 76 -15.27 1.21 -16.69
CA ASN A 76 -16.01 2.26 -17.39
C ASN A 76 -16.24 3.51 -16.53
N TRP A 77 -15.74 3.54 -15.30
CA TRP A 77 -15.88 4.70 -14.42
C TRP A 77 -15.05 5.86 -14.95
N THR A 78 -15.71 6.99 -15.14
CA THR A 78 -15.12 8.23 -15.62
C THR A 78 -14.41 8.96 -14.49
N LYS A 79 -13.64 10.00 -14.84
CA LYS A 79 -13.05 10.90 -13.83
C LYS A 79 -14.13 11.54 -12.94
N GLN A 80 -15.33 11.77 -13.47
CA GLN A 80 -16.45 12.33 -12.72
C GLN A 80 -17.00 11.34 -11.68
N ASP A 81 -17.04 10.05 -12.01
CA ASP A 81 -17.47 9.03 -11.06
C ASP A 81 -16.47 8.92 -9.90
N TRP A 82 -15.17 8.86 -10.22
CA TRP A 82 -14.10 8.89 -9.22
C TRP A 82 -14.05 10.19 -8.41
N ALA A 83 -14.50 11.31 -8.99
CA ALA A 83 -14.57 12.59 -8.29
C ALA A 83 -15.62 12.59 -7.17
N CYS A 84 -16.56 11.65 -7.16
CA CYS A 84 -17.56 11.49 -6.12
C CYS A 84 -17.14 10.50 -5.01
N VAL A 85 -15.94 9.92 -5.09
CA VAL A 85 -15.41 8.97 -4.10
C VAL A 85 -14.51 9.67 -3.08
N LEU A 86 -14.80 9.49 -1.79
CA LEU A 86 -13.88 9.82 -0.71
C LEU A 86 -13.02 8.58 -0.40
N PHE A 87 -11.76 8.62 -0.82
CA PHE A 87 -10.77 7.59 -0.51
C PHE A 87 -10.21 7.85 0.88
N SER A 88 -10.24 6.84 1.75
CA SER A 88 -9.73 6.97 3.11
C SER A 88 -8.85 5.80 3.52
N ASP A 89 -8.04 6.02 4.54
CA ASP A 89 -7.15 5.00 5.12
C ASP A 89 -6.59 5.45 6.47
N GLU A 90 -6.07 4.48 7.24
CA GLU A 90 -5.30 4.70 8.45
C GLU A 90 -3.79 4.52 8.22
N ARG A 91 -2.99 5.49 8.65
CA ARG A 91 -1.52 5.40 8.58
C ARG A 91 -0.86 5.57 9.94
N ARG A 92 0.11 4.70 10.22
CA ARG A 92 0.99 4.83 11.38
C ARG A 92 2.25 5.64 11.02
N PHE A 93 2.51 6.71 11.76
CA PHE A 93 3.75 7.49 11.68
C PHE A 93 4.56 7.29 12.97
N SER A 94 5.87 7.06 12.83
CA SER A 94 6.79 6.83 13.97
C SER A 94 7.87 7.89 14.03
N LEU A 95 8.27 8.31 15.24
CA LEU A 95 9.42 9.21 15.45
C LEU A 95 10.76 8.53 15.08
N SER A 96 10.89 7.24 15.41
CA SER A 96 12.01 6.43 14.95
C SER A 96 11.76 6.05 13.50
N SER A 97 12.73 6.36 12.65
CA SER A 97 12.70 6.04 11.24
C SER A 97 12.81 4.53 10.98
N ASP A 98 11.77 3.78 11.28
CA ASP A 98 11.66 2.39 10.82
C ASP A 98 11.46 2.32 9.29
N CYS A 99 11.05 3.43 8.66
CA CYS A 99 10.81 3.53 7.22
C CYS A 99 11.98 4.13 6.42
N ARG A 100 13.03 4.66 7.06
CA ARG A 100 14.24 5.02 6.31
C ARG A 100 14.94 3.71 5.94
N ARG A 101 14.80 3.27 4.69
CA ARG A 101 15.85 2.43 4.07
C ARG A 101 17.11 3.28 4.04
N GLN A 102 17.84 3.33 5.16
CA GLN A 102 19.20 3.85 5.17
C GLN A 102 20.03 2.86 4.34
N LEU A 103 20.36 3.29 3.13
CA LEU A 103 21.30 2.58 2.28
C LEU A 103 22.68 2.79 2.90
N ASN A 104 23.16 1.79 3.64
CA ASN A 104 24.49 1.78 4.20
C ASN A 104 25.46 1.25 3.14
N TRP A 105 26.22 2.16 2.53
CA TRP A 105 27.33 1.81 1.66
C TRP A 105 28.47 1.27 2.52
N ARG A 106 28.91 0.04 2.23
CA ARG A 106 30.03 -0.60 2.94
C ARG A 106 30.82 -1.49 1.99
N GLU A 107 32.07 -1.72 2.34
CA GLU A 107 32.96 -2.63 1.62
C GLU A 107 32.47 -4.08 1.74
N SER A 108 32.58 -4.86 0.67
CA SER A 108 32.15 -6.26 0.63
C SER A 108 32.84 -7.09 1.73
N GLY A 109 32.08 -7.90 2.45
CA GLY A 109 32.60 -8.73 3.55
C GLY A 109 32.75 -8.03 4.91
N THR A 110 32.50 -6.71 5.01
CA THR A 110 32.66 -5.96 6.27
C THR A 110 31.37 -5.80 7.09
N ALA A 111 30.33 -6.58 6.77
CA ALA A 111 28.97 -6.41 7.28
C ALA A 111 28.82 -6.47 8.80
N TYR A 112 29.71 -7.20 9.49
CA TYR A 112 29.64 -7.44 10.94
C TYR A 112 30.64 -6.61 11.74
N ARG A 113 31.36 -5.66 11.12
CA ARG A 113 32.21 -4.73 11.88
C ARG A 113 31.31 -3.80 12.70
N PRO A 114 31.65 -3.51 13.98
CA PRO A 114 30.86 -2.59 14.82
C PRO A 114 30.62 -1.24 14.14
N GLU A 115 31.59 -0.74 13.37
CA GLU A 115 31.51 0.49 12.57
C GLU A 115 30.42 0.47 11.49
N ASN A 116 30.04 -0.74 11.02
CA ASN A 116 29.05 -0.98 9.97
C ASN A 116 27.71 -1.54 10.52
N ILE A 117 27.62 -1.69 11.84
CA ILE A 117 26.41 -2.12 12.55
C ILE A 117 25.79 -0.87 13.17
N GLN A 118 24.61 -0.49 12.69
CA GLN A 118 23.80 0.49 13.38
C GLN A 118 23.00 -0.21 14.47
N GLU A 119 23.25 0.17 15.71
CA GLU A 119 22.43 -0.26 16.84
C GLU A 119 21.01 0.29 16.66
N LYS A 120 20.03 -0.61 16.72
CA LYS A 120 18.61 -0.24 16.70
C LYS A 120 18.17 -0.10 18.15
N ASP A 121 17.98 1.14 18.59
CA ASP A 121 17.45 1.41 19.93
C ASP A 121 16.07 0.75 20.12
N ARG A 122 15.92 -0.04 21.19
CA ARG A 122 14.66 -0.69 21.62
C ARG A 122 13.78 0.25 22.46
N TYR A 123 13.72 1.54 22.16
CA TYR A 123 12.74 2.39 22.83
C TYR A 123 11.33 2.12 22.26
N PRO A 124 10.27 2.18 23.08
CA PRO A 124 8.90 2.08 22.59
C PRO A 124 8.70 3.16 21.54
N THR A 125 8.59 2.73 20.29
CA THR A 125 8.38 3.60 19.14
C THR A 125 7.20 4.50 19.45
N CYS A 126 7.43 5.79 19.66
CA CYS A 126 6.34 6.74 19.82
C CYS A 126 5.71 6.91 18.44
N SER A 127 4.75 6.04 18.14
CA SER A 127 4.01 6.03 16.91
C SER A 127 2.63 6.64 17.14
N ILE A 128 2.16 7.39 16.16
CA ILE A 128 0.80 7.88 16.11
C ILE A 128 0.06 7.19 14.97
N MET A 129 -1.21 6.85 15.21
CA MET A 129 -2.11 6.43 14.15
C MET A 129 -2.94 7.63 13.73
N VAL A 130 -3.01 7.89 12.44
CA VAL A 130 -3.84 8.94 11.86
C VAL A 130 -4.81 8.35 10.86
N TRP A 131 -5.94 9.00 10.66
CA TRP A 131 -6.91 8.72 9.62
C TRP A 131 -7.14 9.98 8.80
N ALA A 132 -7.29 9.84 7.49
CA ALA A 132 -7.80 10.92 6.64
C ALA A 132 -8.52 10.38 5.42
N GLY A 133 -9.24 11.27 4.76
CA GLY A 133 -9.83 11.05 3.45
C GLY A 133 -9.46 12.12 2.43
N ILE A 134 -9.31 11.72 1.17
CA ILE A 134 -9.06 12.59 0.03
C ILE A 134 -10.15 12.43 -1.04
N MET A 135 -10.47 13.52 -1.70
CA MET A 135 -11.48 13.59 -2.76
C MET A 135 -11.05 14.64 -3.80
N ILE A 136 -11.69 14.66 -4.96
CA ILE A 136 -11.50 15.76 -5.91
C ILE A 136 -11.99 17.07 -5.27
N ASN A 137 -11.16 18.12 -5.37
CA ASN A 137 -11.38 19.46 -4.82
C ASN A 137 -11.51 19.55 -3.29
N SER A 138 -11.25 18.48 -2.53
CA SER A 138 -11.34 18.53 -1.06
C SER A 138 -10.58 17.39 -0.37
N HIS A 139 -10.35 17.54 0.93
CA HIS A 139 -9.83 16.49 1.81
C HIS A 139 -10.34 16.70 3.24
N THR A 140 -10.33 15.65 4.05
CA THR A 140 -10.70 15.76 5.47
C THR A 140 -9.62 16.51 6.24
N ARG A 141 -9.93 16.92 7.46
CA ARG A 141 -8.87 17.19 8.44
C ARG A 141 -8.15 15.89 8.78
N LEU A 142 -6.86 15.98 9.08
CA LEU A 142 -6.12 14.82 9.59
C LEU A 142 -6.60 14.48 11.00
N HIS A 143 -7.17 13.29 11.17
CA HIS A 143 -7.69 12.82 12.45
C HIS A 143 -6.63 12.00 13.17
N VAL A 144 -6.27 12.39 14.40
CA VAL A 144 -5.39 11.57 15.24
C VAL A 144 -6.24 10.54 15.97
N VAL A 145 -6.06 9.27 15.61
CA VAL A 145 -6.81 8.16 16.21
C VAL A 145 -6.36 7.98 17.66
N ALA A 146 -7.33 7.97 18.58
CA ALA A 146 -6.99 7.80 19.99
C ALA A 146 -6.39 6.41 20.25
N ASN A 147 -5.45 6.34 21.20
CA ASN A 147 -4.74 5.11 21.56
C ASN A 147 -5.72 3.96 21.88
N GLY A 148 -5.29 2.73 21.59
CA GLY A 148 -6.07 1.51 21.83
C GLY A 148 -6.70 0.96 20.54
N THR A 149 -7.35 -0.20 20.66
CA THR A 149 -7.94 -0.89 19.51
C THR A 149 -9.11 -0.09 18.93
N MET A 150 -9.14 0.06 17.60
CA MET A 150 -10.28 0.61 16.89
C MET A 150 -11.44 -0.39 16.94
N THR A 151 -12.57 0.02 17.49
CA THR A 151 -13.82 -0.77 17.47
C THR A 151 -14.78 -0.18 16.47
N GLY A 152 -15.78 -0.94 16.01
CA GLY A 152 -16.80 -0.41 15.09
C GLY A 152 -17.51 0.84 15.64
N GLN A 153 -17.83 0.86 16.94
CA GLN A 153 -18.45 2.03 17.57
C GLN A 153 -17.53 3.25 17.60
N ARG A 154 -16.22 3.04 17.83
CA ARG A 154 -15.24 4.13 17.76
C ARG A 154 -15.10 4.64 16.33
N TYR A 155 -15.07 3.76 15.34
CA TYR A 155 -15.03 4.13 13.93
C TYR A 155 -16.25 4.99 13.54
N ILE A 156 -17.45 4.64 14.01
CA ILE A 156 -18.66 5.47 13.81
C ILE A 156 -18.46 6.88 14.37
N ASN A 157 -18.05 6.99 15.63
CA ASN A 157 -17.99 8.27 16.34
C ASN A 157 -16.80 9.15 15.93
N GLU A 158 -15.63 8.53 15.72
CA GLU A 158 -14.38 9.22 15.41
C GLU A 158 -14.21 9.51 13.92
N VAL A 159 -14.81 8.68 13.05
CA VAL A 159 -14.61 8.76 11.60
C VAL A 159 -15.90 9.08 10.85
N LEU A 160 -16.91 8.21 10.93
CA LEU A 160 -18.08 8.32 10.05
C LEU A 160 -18.90 9.58 10.32
N LEU A 161 -19.34 9.78 11.56
CA LEU A 161 -20.22 10.89 11.93
C LEU A 161 -19.50 12.24 11.97
N LEU A 162 -18.19 12.21 12.25
CA LEU A 162 -17.36 13.41 12.39
C LEU A 162 -16.86 13.93 11.05
N HIS A 163 -16.38 13.03 10.17
CA HIS A 163 -15.72 13.42 8.92
C HIS A 163 -16.55 13.02 7.70
N VAL A 164 -16.89 11.74 7.54
CA VAL A 164 -17.50 11.21 6.30
C VAL A 164 -18.89 11.81 6.04
N ARG A 165 -19.71 11.96 7.08
CA ARG A 165 -21.06 12.55 6.99
C ARG A 165 -21.06 13.96 6.39
N LEU A 166 -20.02 14.76 6.66
CA LEU A 166 -19.91 16.12 6.11
C LEU A 166 -19.79 16.10 4.59
N PHE A 167 -19.02 15.16 4.05
CA PHE A 167 -18.86 14.98 2.60
C PHE A 167 -20.12 14.44 1.96
N ARG A 168 -20.82 13.50 2.62
CA ARG A 168 -22.13 13.04 2.17
C ARG A 168 -23.14 14.18 2.05
N GLY A 169 -23.17 15.08 3.03
CA GLY A 169 -24.03 16.26 3.00
C GLY A 169 -23.67 17.27 1.91
N ALA A 170 -22.38 17.43 1.60
CA ALA A 170 -21.91 18.36 0.57
C ALA A 170 -22.08 17.84 -0.87
N VAL A 171 -21.86 16.54 -1.10
CA VAL A 171 -21.83 15.92 -2.43
C VAL A 171 -23.21 15.39 -2.84
N GLY A 172 -24.05 15.00 -1.88
CA GLY A 172 -25.37 14.46 -2.16
C GLY A 172 -25.34 12.97 -2.53
N ASP A 173 -26.38 12.51 -3.23
CA ASP A 173 -26.66 11.08 -3.45
C ASP A 173 -25.61 10.34 -4.29
N LYS A 174 -24.74 11.09 -4.97
CA LYS A 174 -23.62 10.51 -5.73
C LYS A 174 -22.42 10.18 -4.86
N PHE A 175 -22.41 10.60 -3.60
CA PHE A 175 -21.29 10.37 -2.70
C PHE A 175 -21.06 8.89 -2.46
N VAL A 176 -19.81 8.47 -2.65
CA VAL A 176 -19.36 7.12 -2.34
C VAL A 176 -18.21 7.19 -1.35
N PHE A 177 -18.31 6.42 -0.28
CA PHE A 177 -17.25 6.31 0.72
C PHE A 177 -16.41 5.05 0.48
N MET A 178 -15.09 5.20 0.42
CA MET A 178 -14.16 4.10 0.32
C MET A 178 -13.39 3.95 1.64
N ASP A 179 -13.51 2.75 2.22
CA ASP A 179 -12.70 2.26 3.33
C ASP A 179 -12.19 0.85 3.01
N ASP A 180 -11.21 0.38 3.78
CA ASP A 180 -10.71 -0.98 3.65
C ASP A 180 -11.64 -2.02 4.31
N ASN A 181 -11.30 -3.29 4.16
CA ASN A 181 -12.07 -4.40 4.73
C ASN A 181 -11.66 -4.76 6.16
N GLU A 182 -11.13 -3.82 6.94
CA GLU A 182 -10.80 -4.11 8.34
C GLU A 182 -12.01 -4.52 9.16
N THR A 183 -11.77 -5.39 10.14
CA THR A 183 -12.84 -6.03 10.92
C THR A 183 -13.71 -5.02 11.66
N CYS A 184 -13.14 -3.91 12.14
CA CYS A 184 -13.88 -2.82 12.76
C CYS A 184 -14.81 -2.08 11.78
N HIS A 185 -14.46 -2.01 10.50
CA HIS A 185 -15.25 -1.33 9.46
C HIS A 185 -16.44 -2.18 8.99
N ARG A 186 -16.43 -3.49 9.29
CA ARG A 186 -17.40 -4.48 8.79
C ARG A 186 -18.35 -4.99 9.88
N THR A 187 -18.48 -4.27 10.99
CA THR A 187 -19.47 -4.59 12.04
C THR A 187 -20.89 -4.20 11.61
N LEU A 188 -21.91 -4.88 12.16
CA LEU A 188 -23.32 -4.55 11.88
C LEU A 188 -23.65 -3.10 12.22
N ALA A 189 -23.19 -2.62 13.38
CA ALA A 189 -23.41 -1.22 13.79
C ALA A 189 -22.84 -0.20 12.79
N VAL A 190 -21.69 -0.51 12.17
CA VAL A 190 -21.11 0.35 11.13
C VAL A 190 -21.96 0.32 9.87
N GLN A 191 -22.45 -0.85 9.46
CA GLN A 191 -23.34 -0.96 8.31
C GLN A 191 -24.65 -0.21 8.55
N ASP A 192 -25.30 -0.42 9.69
CA ASP A 192 -26.54 0.27 10.08
C ASP A 192 -26.34 1.80 10.09
N CYS A 193 -25.19 2.27 10.57
CA CYS A 193 -24.85 3.69 10.56
C CYS A 193 -24.74 4.23 9.12
N LEU A 194 -24.02 3.55 8.24
CA LEU A 194 -23.88 3.96 6.84
C LEU A 194 -25.23 4.00 6.14
N ASP A 195 -26.06 2.99 6.36
CA ASP A 195 -27.40 2.91 5.78
C ASP A 195 -28.30 4.05 6.30
N SER A 196 -28.24 4.34 7.60
CA SER A 196 -29.03 5.43 8.22
C SER A 196 -28.61 6.83 7.73
N GLU A 197 -27.33 7.01 7.40
CA GLU A 197 -26.77 8.25 6.86
C GLU A 197 -26.86 8.31 5.32
N GLY A 198 -27.42 7.26 4.68
CA GLY A 198 -27.54 7.16 3.23
C GLY A 198 -26.19 7.20 2.52
N ILE A 199 -25.14 6.65 3.14
CA ILE A 199 -23.77 6.62 2.61
C ILE A 199 -23.54 5.31 1.88
N GLN A 200 -23.34 5.39 0.56
CA GLN A 200 -22.94 4.23 -0.23
C GLN A 200 -21.46 3.93 0.01
N ARG A 201 -21.14 2.67 0.34
CA ARG A 201 -19.77 2.19 0.44
C ARG A 201 -19.28 1.66 -0.91
N LEU A 202 -18.07 2.02 -1.30
CA LEU A 202 -17.36 1.38 -2.41
C LEU A 202 -16.95 -0.03 -1.98
N VAL A 203 -17.43 -1.05 -2.68
CA VAL A 203 -17.03 -2.44 -2.40
C VAL A 203 -15.55 -2.57 -2.70
N TRP A 204 -14.70 -2.64 -1.66
CA TRP A 204 -13.24 -2.71 -1.82
C TRP A 204 -12.72 -4.14 -1.67
N GLN A 205 -11.64 -4.48 -2.37
CA GLN A 205 -10.96 -5.77 -2.21
C GLN A 205 -9.79 -5.64 -1.24
N ALA A 206 -9.76 -6.51 -0.22
CA ALA A 206 -8.72 -6.48 0.82
C ALA A 206 -7.31 -6.59 0.20
N ARG A 207 -6.35 -5.85 0.77
CA ARG A 207 -4.91 -5.87 0.43
C ARG A 207 -4.57 -5.31 -0.95
N SER A 208 -5.10 -4.14 -1.26
CA SER A 208 -4.82 -3.43 -2.52
C SER A 208 -4.36 -1.99 -2.30
N PRO A 209 -3.26 -1.74 -1.55
CA PRO A 209 -2.77 -0.39 -1.28
C PRO A 209 -2.41 0.35 -2.58
N ASP A 210 -1.97 -0.37 -3.60
CA ASP A 210 -1.66 0.17 -4.91
C ASP A 210 -2.86 0.76 -5.66
N LEU A 211 -4.07 0.30 -5.32
CA LEU A 211 -5.31 0.86 -5.85
C LEU A 211 -5.87 2.00 -4.98
N ASN A 212 -5.40 2.18 -3.75
CA ASN A 212 -5.85 3.27 -2.89
C ASN A 212 -4.97 4.53 -3.10
N PRO A 213 -5.48 5.60 -3.74
CA PRO A 213 -4.66 6.76 -4.10
C PRO A 213 -4.11 7.53 -2.88
N ILE A 214 -4.72 7.38 -1.70
CA ILE A 214 -4.24 8.05 -0.48
C ILE A 214 -2.86 7.54 -0.02
N GLU A 215 -2.44 6.34 -0.43
CA GLU A 215 -1.12 5.81 -0.11
C GLU A 215 0.00 6.69 -0.66
N ASN A 216 -0.17 7.26 -1.86
CA ASN A 216 0.80 8.22 -2.40
C ASN A 216 0.79 9.55 -1.65
N VAL A 217 -0.35 9.93 -1.07
CA VAL A 217 -0.47 11.13 -0.24
C VAL A 217 0.24 10.92 1.09
N TRP A 218 0.15 9.73 1.69
CA TRP A 218 0.94 9.38 2.86
C TRP A 218 2.44 9.50 2.62
N GLU A 219 2.94 9.01 1.48
CA GLU A 219 4.34 9.16 1.11
C GLU A 219 4.76 10.62 0.86
N ALA A 220 3.86 11.44 0.30
CA ALA A 220 4.10 12.88 0.12
C ALA A 220 4.18 13.60 1.47
N LEU A 221 3.26 13.30 2.38
CA LEU A 221 3.22 13.84 3.73
C LEU A 221 4.47 13.46 4.54
N GLU A 222 4.88 12.18 4.48
CA GLU A 222 6.09 11.71 5.14
C GLU A 222 7.34 12.47 4.65
N ARG A 223 7.44 12.69 3.33
CA ARG A 223 8.54 13.47 2.73
C ARG A 223 8.52 14.93 3.16
N GLN A 224 7.36 15.58 3.23
CA GLN A 224 7.25 16.97 3.69
C GLN A 224 7.66 17.11 5.15
N VAL A 225 7.19 16.23 6.04
CA VAL A 225 7.57 16.23 7.45
C VAL A 225 9.07 15.94 7.62
N ALA A 226 9.62 14.99 6.85
CA ALA A 226 11.06 14.69 6.89
C ALA A 226 11.94 15.82 6.35
N GLY A 227 11.41 16.68 5.47
CA GLY A 227 12.09 17.84 4.91
C GLY A 227 12.09 19.09 5.79
N GLN A 228 11.40 19.08 6.93
CA GLN A 228 11.38 20.22 7.85
C GLN A 228 12.75 20.47 8.48
N ASN A 229 13.12 21.75 8.62
CA ASN A 229 14.37 22.17 9.26
C ASN A 229 14.51 21.65 10.71
N TYR A 230 13.37 21.49 11.40
CA TYR A 230 13.30 21.02 12.77
C TYR A 230 12.43 19.75 12.80
N PRO A 231 13.03 18.56 12.65
CA PRO A 231 12.27 17.32 12.64
C PRO A 231 11.56 17.08 13.98
N PRO A 232 10.38 16.46 13.98
CA PRO A 232 9.66 16.12 15.20
C PRO A 232 10.50 15.26 16.16
N THR A 233 10.54 15.64 17.43
CA THR A 233 11.33 14.94 18.48
C THR A 233 10.46 14.23 19.50
N ASN A 234 9.16 14.52 19.54
CA ASN A 234 8.19 13.91 20.43
C ASN A 234 6.79 13.81 19.78
N LYS A 235 5.87 13.10 20.43
CA LYS A 235 4.50 12.85 19.94
C LYS A 235 3.76 14.13 19.55
N ASN A 236 3.81 15.16 20.39
CA ASN A 236 3.06 16.40 20.17
C ASN A 236 3.63 17.18 18.99
N THR A 237 4.95 17.24 18.87
CA THR A 237 5.59 17.87 17.70
C THR A 237 5.31 17.09 16.41
N LEU A 238 5.19 15.76 16.48
CA LEU A 238 4.86 14.93 15.33
C LEU A 238 3.42 15.13 14.88
N ILE A 239 2.46 15.13 15.83
CA ILE A 239 1.06 15.44 15.55
C ILE A 239 0.96 16.81 14.89
N ARG A 240 1.60 17.84 15.47
CA ARG A 240 1.58 19.19 14.91
C ARG A 240 2.15 19.24 13.50
N ALA A 241 3.33 18.65 13.28
CA ALA A 241 3.97 18.64 11.96
C ALA A 241 3.08 17.94 10.92
N LEU A 242 2.50 16.78 11.24
CA LEU A 242 1.63 16.05 10.32
C LEU A 242 0.36 16.84 10.00
N THR A 243 -0.29 17.45 11.00
CA THR A 243 -1.48 18.28 10.79
C THR A 243 -1.16 19.50 9.92
N GLU A 244 -0.07 20.21 10.23
CA GLU A 244 0.33 21.41 9.47
C GLU A 244 0.72 21.08 8.03
N GLU A 245 1.46 20.01 7.79
CA GLU A 245 1.84 19.62 6.43
C GLU A 245 0.64 19.07 5.65
N TRP A 246 -0.27 18.33 6.30
CA TRP A 246 -1.51 17.88 5.67
C TRP A 246 -2.35 19.04 5.15
N ASP A 247 -2.53 20.09 5.97
CA ASP A 247 -3.29 21.28 5.57
C ASP A 247 -2.60 22.11 4.48
N LYS A 248 -1.30 21.93 4.26
CA LYS A 248 -0.52 22.59 3.20
C LYS A 248 -0.47 21.80 1.90
N LEU A 249 -0.96 20.57 1.87
CA LEU A 249 -0.92 19.74 0.66
C LEU A 249 -1.65 20.46 -0.49
N PRO A 250 -1.02 20.66 -1.65
CA PRO A 250 -1.68 21.33 -2.76
C PRO A 250 -2.88 20.50 -3.23
N GLN A 251 -4.06 21.09 -3.35
CA GLN A 251 -5.25 20.37 -3.85
C GLN A 251 -5.00 19.74 -5.23
N GLN A 252 -4.18 20.37 -6.08
CA GLN A 252 -3.78 19.80 -7.37
C GLN A 252 -3.04 18.45 -7.24
N LEU A 253 -2.25 18.24 -6.17
CA LEU A 253 -1.63 16.94 -5.89
C LEU A 253 -2.70 15.89 -5.64
N LEU A 254 -3.68 16.20 -4.79
CA LEU A 254 -4.77 15.32 -4.40
C LEU A 254 -5.64 14.97 -5.63
N ASP A 255 -5.96 15.98 -6.44
CA ASP A 255 -6.75 15.77 -7.64
C ASP A 255 -6.02 14.88 -8.65
N ASN A 256 -4.72 15.05 -8.81
CA ASN A 256 -3.91 14.22 -9.69
C ASN A 256 -3.87 12.76 -9.23
N VAL A 257 -3.72 12.49 -7.93
CA VAL A 257 -3.72 11.11 -7.43
C VAL A 257 -5.09 10.46 -7.54
N VAL A 258 -6.19 11.18 -7.28
CA VAL A 258 -7.54 10.64 -7.47
C VAL A 258 -7.84 10.40 -8.95
N GLN A 259 -7.49 11.34 -9.84
CA GLN A 259 -7.66 11.15 -11.28
C GLN A 259 -6.80 10.01 -11.86
N SER A 260 -5.73 9.61 -11.17
CA SER A 260 -4.92 8.46 -11.57
C SER A 260 -5.68 7.12 -11.49
N MET A 261 -6.83 7.06 -10.81
CA MET A 261 -7.63 5.85 -10.65
C MET A 261 -7.99 5.17 -11.97
N VAL A 262 -8.31 5.95 -13.02
CA VAL A 262 -8.58 5.41 -14.35
C VAL A 262 -7.40 4.57 -14.85
N ARG A 263 -6.20 5.15 -14.78
CA ARG A 263 -4.96 4.45 -15.17
C ARG A 263 -4.64 3.27 -14.25
N ARG A 264 -4.86 3.40 -12.94
CA ARG A 264 -4.61 2.31 -11.98
C ARG A 264 -5.46 1.08 -12.29
N VAL A 265 -6.74 1.29 -12.57
CA VAL A 265 -7.70 0.26 -12.97
C VAL A 265 -7.26 -0.40 -14.28
N GLU A 266 -6.91 0.38 -15.30
CA GLU A 266 -6.40 -0.11 -16.59
C GLU A 266 -5.11 -0.93 -16.43
N CYS A 267 -4.15 -0.44 -15.65
CA CYS A 267 -2.89 -1.14 -15.36
C CYS A 267 -3.16 -2.45 -14.62
N CYS A 268 -4.06 -2.47 -13.64
CA CYS A 268 -4.40 -3.68 -12.91
C CYS A 268 -5.04 -4.73 -13.83
N ILE A 269 -5.92 -4.31 -14.76
CA ILE A 269 -6.50 -5.20 -15.78
C ILE A 269 -5.42 -5.76 -16.69
N THR A 270 -4.51 -4.91 -17.17
CA THR A 270 -3.41 -5.27 -18.06
C THR A 270 -2.46 -6.28 -17.40
N LEU A 271 -2.24 -6.15 -16.09
CA LEU A 271 -1.44 -7.09 -15.30
C LEU A 271 -2.26 -8.28 -14.77
N HIS A 272 -3.48 -8.47 -15.26
CA HIS A 272 -4.41 -9.52 -14.86
C HIS A 272 -4.62 -9.59 -13.34
N GLY A 273 -4.85 -8.45 -12.68
CA GLY A 273 -5.02 -8.35 -11.24
C GLY A 273 -3.73 -8.27 -10.42
N GLY A 274 -2.57 -8.21 -11.09
CA GLY A 274 -1.27 -8.07 -10.46
C GLY A 274 -1.08 -6.73 -9.73
N HIS A 275 0.06 -6.59 -9.04
CA HIS A 275 0.47 -5.33 -8.44
C HIS A 275 0.82 -4.32 -9.52
N ILE A 276 0.31 -3.09 -9.38
CA ILE A 276 0.64 -2.00 -10.29
C ILE A 276 1.83 -1.18 -9.74
N PRO A 277 2.65 -0.57 -10.60
CA PRO A 277 3.51 0.52 -10.18
C PRO A 277 2.64 1.77 -9.96
N TYR A 278 2.75 2.38 -8.78
CA TYR A 278 1.98 3.56 -8.38
C TYR A 278 2.81 4.52 -7.56
#